data_AF-A0A3B0VML7-F1
#
_entry.id   AF-A0A3B0VML7-F1
#
_cell.length_a   1.000
_cell.length_b   1.000
_cell.length_c   1.000
_cell.angle_alpha   90.00
_cell.angle_beta   90.00
_cell.angle_gamma   90.00
#
_symmetry.space_group_name_H-M   'P 1'
#
loop_
_entity.id
_entity.type
_entity.pdbx_description
1 polymer ?
#
loop_
_entity_poly.entity_id
_entity_poly.type
_entity_poly.pdbx_seq_one_letter_code
_entity_poly.pdbx_strand_id
1 'polypeptide(L)'
;MSEQEKGAASWETAPTPSRGQAVFYLPKLLIGLALLAFVGYFIVYNLYAVALFRFPFDYDQGEGFELQDTVLFSEGEWPYRDNDSYPFYSSNYPPLFHLVTVPLVWAFGPQYWTGRLVSYLGTLITAVAIGYAVQKAGKRWWLSALAGLAFLASNYVYHVGPLFRQHMFMVMFETVAVVYLARVVEKEERDGRFYNKRLLLVMLLLLSAGYTKQLAYATVAAVFIFLFLRRPKRAIAWAIPFAAVTGLIFLWINVATDGYWFLNTVTANINPFVPGQAEGLFRQWFRLHTVLTVTAVLFAVYQLYFERLSLYTIWFVIAVINSITAGKWGAGESYFATAIAASCILTGIAFSRLLNWSKTTPLTICNLQLNINHLAIATLIPLLFLFQANQMFHMPTHTPALAAVANALGYPTEVWIAPQTSCSAPREPEPIPYVDSAGVSLLGRLPTAADTAAGIEITNAILEGETAAFSEDAGFNFRAGREIVTNPTQLLNLYNNNQVDLTEMIAMLNAQAFDTIVLRAQFYPPPVLDAIGQQYETTKLVQMNGFVYCIMRPR
;
A
#
# COMPACT_ATOMS: atom_id res chain seq x y z
N MET A 1 20.32 -50.69 -73.17
CA MET A 1 21.11 -50.60 -71.93
C MET A 1 21.59 -49.16 -71.79
N SER A 2 21.49 -48.60 -70.57
CA SER A 2 21.54 -47.17 -70.21
C SER A 2 20.30 -46.37 -70.67
N GLU A 3 19.71 -45.44 -69.92
CA GLU A 3 19.98 -44.87 -68.60
C GLU A 3 18.69 -44.10 -68.22
N GLN A 4 18.11 -44.34 -67.04
CA GLN A 4 17.08 -43.44 -66.49
C GLN A 4 17.22 -43.40 -64.97
N GLU A 5 18.04 -42.47 -64.51
CA GLU A 5 18.02 -41.93 -63.15
C GLU A 5 17.61 -40.45 -63.23
N LYS A 6 16.60 -40.05 -62.45
CA LYS A 6 16.72 -39.02 -61.42
C LYS A 6 15.37 -38.67 -60.78
N GLY A 7 15.26 -38.99 -59.50
CA GLY A 7 14.98 -38.01 -58.45
C GLY A 7 13.54 -37.54 -58.24
N ALA A 8 12.92 -38.03 -57.15
CA ALA A 8 11.98 -37.25 -56.37
C ALA A 8 12.20 -37.53 -54.87
N ALA A 9 12.71 -36.52 -54.17
CA ALA A 9 12.91 -36.52 -52.73
C ALA A 9 11.56 -36.46 -52.02
N SER A 10 11.30 -37.41 -51.10
CA SER A 10 10.16 -37.37 -50.20
C SER A 10 10.47 -36.43 -49.03
N TRP A 11 9.72 -35.35 -48.93
CA TRP A 11 9.73 -34.44 -47.79
C TRP A 11 9.12 -35.16 -46.58
N GLU A 12 9.94 -35.56 -45.61
CA GLU A 12 9.46 -35.98 -44.29
C GLU A 12 8.77 -34.80 -43.62
N THR A 13 7.43 -34.87 -43.53
CA THR A 13 6.63 -33.93 -42.76
C THR A 13 6.95 -34.11 -41.28
N ALA A 14 7.40 -33.03 -40.63
CA ALA A 14 7.60 -33.01 -39.19
C ALA A 14 6.32 -33.53 -38.49
N PRO A 15 6.42 -34.45 -37.52
CA PRO A 15 5.25 -35.02 -36.87
C PRO A 15 4.47 -33.89 -36.19
N THR A 16 3.24 -33.66 -36.67
CA THR A 16 2.29 -32.77 -36.01
C THR A 16 2.02 -33.35 -34.61
N PRO A 17 2.12 -32.53 -33.54
CA PRO A 17 1.87 -33.02 -32.19
C PRO A 17 0.47 -33.62 -32.16
N SER A 18 0.38 -34.90 -31.77
CA SER A 18 -0.89 -35.61 -31.71
C SER A 18 -1.86 -34.84 -30.80
N ARG A 19 -3.15 -34.79 -31.14
CA ARG A 19 -4.18 -34.06 -30.37
C ARG A 19 -4.15 -34.35 -28.86
N GLY A 20 -3.65 -35.51 -28.45
CA GLY A 20 -3.45 -35.88 -27.04
C GLY A 20 -2.32 -35.13 -26.32
N GLN A 21 -1.27 -34.69 -27.02
CA GLN A 21 -0.15 -33.93 -26.44
C GLN A 21 -0.52 -32.46 -26.16
N ALA A 22 -1.30 -31.83 -27.05
CA ALA A 22 -1.71 -30.43 -26.92
C ALA A 22 -2.49 -30.14 -25.61
N VAL A 23 -3.30 -31.11 -25.16
CA VAL A 23 -4.10 -31.02 -23.94
C VAL A 23 -3.23 -30.86 -22.68
N PHE A 24 -2.02 -31.46 -22.65
CA PHE A 24 -1.11 -31.34 -21.50
C PHE A 24 -0.29 -30.06 -21.48
N TYR A 25 -0.15 -29.37 -22.62
CA TYR A 25 0.59 -28.11 -22.71
C TYR A 25 -0.27 -26.89 -22.37
N LEU A 26 -1.59 -26.97 -22.54
CA LEU A 26 -2.50 -25.86 -22.27
C LEU A 26 -2.37 -25.28 -20.84
N PRO A 27 -2.43 -26.08 -19.75
CA PRO A 27 -2.21 -25.55 -18.40
C PRO A 27 -0.86 -24.85 -18.23
N LYS A 28 0.21 -25.38 -18.85
CA LYS A 28 1.56 -24.80 -18.74
C LYS A 28 1.64 -23.47 -19.47
N LEU A 29 1.04 -23.38 -20.66
CA LEU A 29 0.93 -22.13 -21.42
C LEU A 29 0.17 -21.07 -20.62
N LEU A 30 -0.98 -21.42 -20.05
CA LEU A 30 -1.79 -20.51 -19.24
C LEU A 30 -1.07 -20.06 -17.97
N ILE A 31 -0.35 -20.98 -17.29
CA ILE A 31 0.52 -20.62 -16.15
C ILE A 31 1.61 -19.64 -16.60
N GLY A 32 2.23 -19.88 -17.75
CA GLY A 32 3.23 -18.99 -18.35
C GLY A 32 2.67 -17.60 -18.63
N LEU A 33 1.47 -17.51 -19.21
CA LEU A 33 0.77 -16.24 -19.46
C LEU A 33 0.40 -15.52 -18.17
N ALA A 34 -0.12 -16.24 -17.17
CA ALA A 34 -0.43 -15.66 -15.86
C ALA A 34 0.83 -15.10 -15.20
N LEU A 35 1.93 -15.86 -15.17
CA LEU A 35 3.21 -15.40 -14.65
C LEU A 35 3.71 -14.18 -15.42
N LEU A 36 3.62 -14.18 -16.75
CA LEU A 36 4.03 -13.05 -17.58
C LEU A 36 3.23 -11.79 -17.24
N ALA A 37 1.91 -11.88 -17.08
CA ALA A 37 1.06 -10.75 -16.70
C ALA A 37 1.46 -10.17 -15.33
N PHE A 38 1.63 -11.02 -14.32
CA PHE A 38 2.00 -10.59 -12.97
C PHE A 38 3.45 -10.09 -12.86
N VAL A 39 4.37 -10.63 -13.65
CA VAL A 39 5.73 -10.07 -13.82
C VAL A 39 5.65 -8.71 -14.52
N GLY A 40 4.75 -8.55 -15.49
CA GLY A 40 4.46 -7.25 -16.12
C GLY A 40 4.03 -6.19 -15.10
N TYR A 41 3.09 -6.50 -14.20
CA TYR A 41 2.73 -5.61 -13.09
C TYR A 41 3.90 -5.31 -12.17
N PHE A 42 4.75 -6.30 -11.88
CA PHE A 42 5.94 -6.04 -11.09
C PHE A 42 6.91 -5.08 -11.80
N ILE A 43 7.08 -5.17 -13.11
CA ILE A 43 7.87 -4.20 -13.88
C ILE A 43 7.24 -2.81 -13.79
N VAL A 44 5.91 -2.70 -13.98
CA VAL A 44 5.17 -1.43 -13.83
C VAL A 44 5.35 -0.82 -12.44
N TYR A 45 5.24 -1.63 -11.38
CA TYR A 45 5.50 -1.22 -10.00
C TYR A 45 6.91 -0.66 -9.81
N ASN A 46 7.93 -1.30 -10.40
CA ASN A 46 9.31 -0.81 -10.34
C ASN A 46 9.52 0.48 -11.13
N LEU A 47 8.89 0.62 -12.30
CA LEU A 47 8.94 1.87 -13.07
C LEU A 47 8.37 3.03 -12.26
N TYR A 48 7.23 2.81 -11.61
CA TYR A 48 6.59 3.78 -10.73
C TYR A 48 7.46 4.12 -9.51
N ALA A 49 7.97 3.12 -8.80
CA ALA A 49 8.86 3.33 -7.65
C ALA A 49 10.11 4.14 -8.01
N VAL A 50 10.78 3.81 -9.13
CA VAL A 50 11.98 4.54 -9.58
C VAL A 50 11.64 5.97 -9.98
N ALA A 51 10.49 6.21 -10.62
CA ALA A 51 10.05 7.57 -10.95
C ALA A 51 9.82 8.38 -9.67
N LEU A 52 9.19 7.79 -8.65
CA LEU A 52 8.99 8.43 -7.36
C LEU A 52 10.30 8.67 -6.60
N PHE A 53 11.27 7.76 -6.62
CA PHE A 53 12.57 8.00 -5.98
C PHE A 53 13.30 9.22 -6.55
N ARG A 54 13.02 9.57 -7.82
CA ARG A 54 13.61 10.74 -8.50
C ARG A 54 12.82 12.02 -8.30
N PHE A 55 11.55 11.94 -7.90
CA PHE A 55 10.68 13.10 -7.75
C PHE A 55 10.93 13.78 -6.39
N PRO A 56 11.41 15.04 -6.33
CA PRO A 56 11.93 15.61 -5.08
C PRO A 56 10.87 16.35 -4.25
N PHE A 57 9.59 16.15 -4.51
CA PHE A 57 8.47 16.80 -3.81
C PHE A 57 7.45 15.76 -3.31
N ASP A 58 6.51 16.21 -2.48
CA ASP A 58 5.31 15.44 -2.12
C ASP A 58 4.59 14.96 -3.38
N TYR A 59 4.47 13.64 -3.52
CA TYR A 59 3.65 13.03 -4.56
C TYR A 59 2.27 12.70 -4.00
N ASP A 60 2.23 12.14 -2.79
CA ASP A 60 1.03 12.02 -1.96
C ASP A 60 1.07 13.03 -0.82
N GLN A 61 -0.11 13.41 -0.35
CA GLN A 61 -0.24 14.31 0.78
C GLN A 61 0.41 13.72 2.03
N GLY A 62 1.34 14.48 2.60
CA GLY A 62 1.94 14.21 3.89
C GLY A 62 3.24 13.42 3.87
N GLU A 63 3.78 13.08 2.68
CA GLU A 63 5.14 12.53 2.58
C GLU A 63 6.18 13.49 3.19
N GLY A 64 6.02 14.80 2.99
CA GLY A 64 6.89 15.82 3.55
C GLY A 64 6.82 15.87 5.07
N PHE A 65 5.65 15.68 5.67
CA PHE A 65 5.52 15.63 7.13
C PHE A 65 6.18 14.37 7.71
N GLU A 66 6.11 13.22 7.02
CA GLU A 66 6.80 12.00 7.46
C GLU A 66 8.34 12.17 7.36
N LEU A 67 8.81 12.95 6.37
CA LEU A 67 10.21 13.36 6.31
C LEU A 67 10.59 14.30 7.46
N GLN A 68 9.75 15.28 7.82
CA GLN A 68 9.96 16.16 8.98
C GLN A 68 10.04 15.37 10.28
N ASP A 69 9.14 14.42 10.48
CA ASP A 69 9.18 13.54 11.66
C ASP A 69 10.51 12.79 11.73
N THR A 70 11.01 12.31 10.59
CA THR A 70 12.30 11.62 10.50
C THR A 70 13.46 12.56 10.83
N VAL A 71 13.43 13.82 10.36
CA VAL A 71 14.45 14.83 10.67
C VAL A 71 14.48 15.13 12.16
N LEU A 72 13.32 15.40 12.77
CA LEU A 72 13.22 15.68 14.21
C LEU A 72 13.78 14.52 15.05
N PHE A 73 13.42 13.26 14.70
CA PHE A 73 14.02 12.10 15.37
C PHE A 73 15.53 11.99 15.15
N SER A 74 16.03 12.38 13.97
CA SER A 74 17.46 12.35 13.66
C SER A 74 18.28 13.37 14.48
N GLU A 75 17.61 14.40 14.98
CA GLU A 75 18.15 15.46 15.84
C GLU A 75 17.96 15.15 17.34
N GLY A 76 17.29 14.05 17.67
CA GLY A 76 16.98 13.66 19.04
C GLY A 76 15.75 14.38 19.62
N GLU A 77 14.95 15.02 18.77
CA GLU A 77 13.74 15.72 19.15
C GLU A 77 12.48 14.87 18.92
N TRP A 78 11.44 15.12 19.72
CA TRP A 78 10.13 14.54 19.48
C TRP A 78 9.36 15.34 18.42
N PRO A 79 8.65 14.67 17.49
CA PRO A 79 7.73 15.35 16.58
C PRO A 79 6.33 15.53 17.17
N TYR A 80 6.09 15.06 18.40
CA TYR A 80 4.83 15.22 19.11
C TYR A 80 4.89 16.48 19.98
N ARG A 81 4.31 17.58 19.50
CA ARG A 81 4.48 18.92 20.06
C ARG A 81 3.14 19.61 20.26
N ASP A 82 3.23 20.78 20.87
CA ASP A 82 2.14 21.74 20.94
C ASP A 82 1.74 22.21 19.54
N ASN A 83 0.43 22.26 19.28
CA ASN A 83 -0.12 22.77 18.03
C ASN A 83 -0.65 24.20 18.19
N ASP A 84 -0.74 24.70 19.42
CA ASP A 84 -1.31 26.01 19.74
C ASP A 84 -0.27 27.14 19.55
N SER A 85 1.02 26.80 19.58
CA SER A 85 2.15 27.71 19.48
C SER A 85 3.00 27.47 18.22
N TYR A 86 3.65 28.52 17.72
CA TYR A 86 4.53 28.44 16.55
C TYR A 86 5.64 27.38 16.76
N PRO A 87 5.91 26.47 15.78
CA PRO A 87 5.48 26.49 14.37
C PRO A 87 4.18 25.71 14.07
N PHE A 88 3.34 25.44 15.08
CA PHE A 88 2.02 24.77 14.95
C PHE A 88 2.09 23.37 14.33
N TYR A 89 3.22 22.68 14.49
CA TYR A 89 3.51 21.38 13.88
C TYR A 89 3.51 20.26 14.91
N SER A 90 2.80 19.17 14.58
CA SER A 90 2.96 17.89 15.27
C SER A 90 2.69 16.70 14.36
N SER A 91 3.34 15.58 14.66
CA SER A 91 3.10 14.28 14.03
C SER A 91 1.86 13.59 14.58
N ASN A 92 1.14 12.90 13.70
CA ASN A 92 0.00 12.06 14.04
C ASN A 92 0.29 10.55 13.97
N TYR A 93 1.56 10.18 13.79
CA TYR A 93 1.94 8.80 13.51
C TYR A 93 2.98 8.23 14.49
N PRO A 94 2.93 6.91 14.74
CA PRO A 94 3.93 6.24 15.57
C PRO A 94 5.37 6.34 15.04
N PRO A 95 6.38 6.19 15.92
CA PRO A 95 7.75 6.59 15.62
C PRO A 95 8.55 5.60 14.75
N LEU A 96 8.19 4.32 14.70
CA LEU A 96 9.13 3.29 14.23
C LEU A 96 9.52 3.44 12.75
N PHE A 97 8.58 3.82 11.89
CA PHE A 97 8.87 4.02 10.46
C PHE A 97 9.92 5.12 10.25
N HIS A 98 9.76 6.21 10.97
CA HIS A 98 10.69 7.34 10.97
C HIS A 98 12.05 6.94 11.56
N LEU A 99 12.06 6.29 12.73
CA LEU A 99 13.30 5.84 13.38
C LEU A 99 14.14 4.89 12.52
N VAL A 100 13.50 3.99 11.76
CA VAL A 100 14.22 3.09 10.83
C VAL A 100 14.80 3.86 9.63
N THR A 101 14.20 5.01 9.30
CA THR A 101 14.64 5.87 8.17
C THR A 101 15.75 6.83 8.58
N VAL A 102 15.89 7.19 9.87
CA VAL A 102 16.92 8.10 10.41
C VAL A 102 18.34 7.81 9.91
N PRO A 103 18.85 6.55 9.88
CA PRO A 103 20.19 6.27 9.38
C PRO A 103 20.42 6.69 7.92
N LEU A 104 19.37 6.67 7.09
CA LEU A 104 19.44 7.15 5.71
C LEU A 104 19.48 8.67 5.65
N VAL A 105 18.74 9.36 6.52
CA VAL A 105 18.80 10.82 6.63
C VAL A 105 20.18 11.28 7.08
N TRP A 106 20.82 10.60 8.04
CA TRP A 106 22.21 10.91 8.42
C TRP A 106 23.21 10.68 7.28
N ALA A 107 23.00 9.66 6.46
CA ALA A 107 23.92 9.32 5.37
C ALA A 107 23.75 10.18 4.11
N PHE A 108 22.52 10.63 3.81
CA PHE A 108 22.16 11.24 2.52
C PHE A 108 21.43 12.59 2.64
N GLY A 109 21.17 13.05 3.86
CA GLY A 109 20.33 14.21 4.15
C GLY A 109 18.82 13.90 4.05
N PRO A 110 17.96 14.91 4.31
CA PRO A 110 16.51 14.77 4.27
C PRO A 110 15.99 14.68 2.83
N GLN A 111 16.01 13.47 2.27
CA GLN A 111 15.59 13.20 0.90
C GLN A 111 14.35 12.30 0.89
N TYR A 112 13.36 12.61 0.06
CA TYR A 112 12.13 11.81 -0.09
C TYR A 112 12.38 10.35 -0.42
N TRP A 113 13.41 10.06 -1.23
CA TRP A 113 13.71 8.69 -1.63
C TRP A 113 14.03 7.78 -0.45
N THR A 114 14.48 8.31 0.70
CA THR A 114 14.87 7.51 1.87
C THR A 114 13.68 6.73 2.44
N GLY A 115 12.57 7.40 2.80
CA GLY A 115 11.37 6.72 3.29
C GLY A 115 10.62 5.97 2.21
N ARG A 116 10.63 6.48 0.96
CA ARG A 116 10.09 5.75 -0.21
C ARG A 116 10.79 4.40 -0.41
N LEU A 117 12.12 4.35 -0.24
CA LEU A 117 12.89 3.11 -0.30
C LEU A 117 12.51 2.14 0.83
N VAL A 118 12.36 2.62 2.06
CA VAL A 118 11.97 1.79 3.21
C VAL A 118 10.58 1.18 2.99
N SER A 119 9.60 1.98 2.54
CA SER A 119 8.25 1.50 2.22
C SER A 119 8.23 0.50 1.05
N TYR A 120 8.97 0.80 -0.02
CA TYR A 120 9.15 -0.10 -1.16
C TYR A 120 9.73 -1.46 -0.75
N LEU A 121 10.81 -1.46 0.04
CA LEU A 121 11.43 -2.69 0.55
C LEU A 121 10.46 -3.46 1.46
N GLY A 122 9.70 -2.77 2.32
CA GLY A 122 8.66 -3.39 3.14
C GLY A 122 7.58 -4.07 2.30
N THR A 123 7.18 -3.43 1.20
CA THR A 123 6.22 -3.99 0.25
C THR A 123 6.75 -5.27 -0.42
N LEU A 124 8.02 -5.27 -0.86
CA LEU A 124 8.66 -6.45 -1.43
C LEU A 124 8.79 -7.60 -0.42
N ILE A 125 9.21 -7.31 0.81
CA ILE A 125 9.34 -8.30 1.88
C ILE A 125 7.96 -8.93 2.16
N THR A 126 6.90 -8.14 2.15
CA THR A 126 5.51 -8.62 2.28
C THR A 126 5.19 -9.62 1.17
N ALA A 127 5.43 -9.27 -0.10
CA ALA A 127 5.18 -10.16 -1.24
C ALA A 127 5.98 -11.48 -1.15
N VAL A 128 7.25 -11.41 -0.73
CA VAL A 128 8.09 -12.58 -0.51
C VAL A 128 7.56 -13.44 0.65
N ALA A 129 7.11 -12.84 1.74
CA ALA A 129 6.53 -13.57 2.87
C ALA A 129 5.23 -14.29 2.49
N ILE A 130 4.38 -13.64 1.68
CA ILE A 130 3.17 -14.24 1.10
C ILE A 130 3.54 -15.45 0.24
N GLY A 131 4.46 -15.28 -0.71
CA GLY A 131 4.94 -16.38 -1.55
C GLY A 131 5.52 -17.52 -0.72
N TYR A 132 6.37 -17.21 0.26
CA TYR A 132 6.96 -18.20 1.16
C TYR A 132 5.89 -19.00 1.93
N ALA A 133 4.84 -18.36 2.42
CA ALA A 133 3.73 -19.04 3.09
C ALA A 133 3.05 -20.06 2.16
N VAL A 134 2.76 -19.66 0.93
CA VAL A 134 2.14 -20.51 -0.09
C VAL A 134 3.09 -21.64 -0.52
N GLN A 135 4.38 -21.35 -0.71
CA GLN A 135 5.39 -22.35 -1.06
C GLN A 135 5.54 -23.42 0.03
N LYS A 136 5.48 -23.04 1.31
CA LYS A 136 5.58 -24.01 2.41
C LYS A 136 4.34 -24.88 2.53
N ALA A 137 3.16 -24.34 2.27
CA ALA A 137 1.92 -25.12 2.27
C ALA A 137 1.80 -26.06 1.07
N GLY A 138 2.23 -25.62 -0.12
CA GLY A 138 1.91 -26.28 -1.39
C GLY A 138 3.07 -26.89 -2.17
N LYS A 139 4.30 -26.41 -1.94
CA LYS A 139 5.53 -26.77 -2.67
C LYS A 139 5.46 -26.56 -4.19
N ARG A 140 4.73 -25.54 -4.65
CA ARG A 140 4.56 -25.19 -6.07
C ARG A 140 5.05 -23.77 -6.33
N TRP A 141 6.23 -23.66 -6.93
CA TRP A 141 6.93 -22.38 -7.10
C TRP A 141 6.11 -21.34 -7.88
N TRP A 142 5.43 -21.76 -8.95
CA TRP A 142 4.66 -20.83 -9.80
C TRP A 142 3.47 -20.24 -9.06
N LEU A 143 2.80 -21.03 -8.20
CA LEU A 143 1.66 -20.57 -7.41
C LEU A 143 2.12 -19.68 -6.25
N SER A 144 3.28 -19.98 -5.67
CA SER A 144 3.97 -19.10 -4.71
C SER A 144 4.31 -17.75 -5.36
N ALA A 145 4.87 -17.77 -6.56
CA ALA A 145 5.21 -16.55 -7.30
C ALA A 145 3.94 -15.74 -7.61
N LEU A 146 2.89 -16.36 -8.15
CA LEU A 146 1.62 -15.69 -8.42
C LEU A 146 0.99 -15.07 -7.17
N ALA A 147 1.02 -15.75 -6.02
CA ALA A 147 0.46 -15.19 -4.79
C ALA A 147 1.20 -13.94 -4.30
N GLY A 148 2.54 -13.96 -4.33
CA GLY A 148 3.35 -12.80 -3.97
C GLY A 148 3.22 -11.65 -4.98
N LEU A 149 3.27 -11.95 -6.27
CA LEU A 149 3.11 -10.95 -7.33
C LEU A 149 1.69 -10.37 -7.38
N ALA A 150 0.66 -11.14 -7.03
CA ALA A 150 -0.71 -10.65 -6.95
C ALA A 150 -0.91 -9.59 -5.87
N PHE A 151 -0.13 -9.65 -4.79
CA PHE A 151 -0.09 -8.57 -3.80
C PHE A 151 0.49 -7.29 -4.41
N LEU A 152 1.63 -7.37 -5.12
CA LEU A 152 2.26 -6.22 -5.77
C LEU A 152 1.43 -5.65 -6.93
N ALA A 153 0.62 -6.49 -7.59
CA ALA A 153 -0.27 -6.12 -8.67
C ALA A 153 -1.62 -5.54 -8.19
N SER A 154 -1.88 -5.52 -6.88
CA SER A 154 -3.06 -4.82 -6.36
C SER A 154 -2.92 -3.33 -6.64
N ASN A 155 -3.94 -2.69 -7.23
CA ASN A 155 -3.94 -1.24 -7.48
C ASN A 155 -3.67 -0.45 -6.20
N TYR A 156 -4.24 -0.89 -5.06
CA TYR A 156 -4.04 -0.24 -3.77
C TYR A 156 -2.59 -0.34 -3.28
N VAL A 157 -1.98 -1.52 -3.41
CA VAL A 157 -0.57 -1.73 -3.05
C VAL A 157 0.36 -1.01 -4.02
N TYR A 158 0.00 -0.96 -5.30
CA TYR A 158 0.72 -0.24 -6.34
C TYR A 158 0.77 1.26 -6.03
N HIS A 159 -0.38 1.88 -5.71
CA HIS A 159 -0.46 3.31 -5.40
C HIS A 159 0.40 3.72 -4.21
N VAL A 160 0.30 2.97 -3.10
CA VAL A 160 0.89 3.40 -1.82
C VAL A 160 2.24 2.78 -1.50
N GLY A 161 2.58 1.66 -2.14
CA GLY A 161 3.75 0.86 -1.78
C GLY A 161 5.10 1.58 -1.83
N PRO A 162 5.38 2.42 -2.85
CA PRO A 162 6.65 3.14 -2.92
C PRO A 162 6.60 4.55 -2.32
N LEU A 163 5.48 4.98 -1.72
CA LEU A 163 5.37 6.31 -1.11
C LEU A 163 6.10 6.36 0.23
N PHE A 164 6.54 7.56 0.65
CA PHE A 164 7.05 7.84 1.99
C PHE A 164 5.90 7.81 2.99
N ARG A 165 5.33 6.62 3.21
CA ARG A 165 4.16 6.38 4.05
C ARG A 165 4.33 5.05 4.77
N GLN A 166 4.09 5.07 6.07
CA GLN A 166 4.34 3.93 6.97
C GLN A 166 3.46 2.68 6.73
N HIS A 167 2.36 2.76 5.97
CA HIS A 167 1.34 1.69 5.90
C HIS A 167 1.90 0.35 5.42
N MET A 168 2.64 0.31 4.30
CA MET A 168 3.18 -0.97 3.81
C MET A 168 4.28 -1.52 4.72
N PHE A 169 4.99 -0.66 5.44
CA PHE A 169 5.96 -1.08 6.45
C PHE A 169 5.28 -1.75 7.66
N MET A 170 4.09 -1.29 8.06
CA MET A 170 3.25 -1.98 9.04
C MET A 170 2.85 -3.37 8.52
N VAL A 171 2.30 -3.44 7.30
CA VAL A 171 1.82 -4.71 6.70
C VAL A 171 2.97 -5.71 6.55
N MET A 172 4.20 -5.26 6.30
CA MET A 172 5.39 -6.10 6.32
C MET A 172 5.56 -6.81 7.66
N PHE A 173 5.58 -6.06 8.78
CA PHE A 173 5.72 -6.65 10.10
C PHE A 173 4.56 -7.59 10.44
N GLU A 174 3.32 -7.20 10.13
CA GLU A 174 2.13 -8.04 10.31
C GLU A 174 2.27 -9.38 9.57
N THR A 175 2.58 -9.31 8.28
CA THR A 175 2.67 -10.49 7.42
C THR A 175 3.81 -11.40 7.85
N VAL A 176 5.00 -10.86 8.13
CA VAL A 176 6.13 -11.64 8.63
C VAL A 176 5.80 -12.27 9.98
N ALA A 177 5.16 -11.55 10.90
CA ALA A 177 4.74 -12.09 12.20
C ALA A 177 3.77 -13.26 12.04
N VAL A 178 2.73 -13.10 11.23
CA VAL A 178 1.71 -14.13 10.97
C VAL A 178 2.31 -15.35 10.27
N VAL A 179 3.12 -15.14 9.23
CA VAL A 179 3.77 -16.22 8.50
C VAL A 179 4.77 -16.97 9.39
N TYR A 180 5.56 -16.24 10.18
CA TYR A 180 6.51 -16.85 11.11
C TYR A 180 5.80 -17.63 12.20
N LEU A 181 4.75 -17.06 12.84
CA LEU A 181 3.97 -17.75 13.86
C LEU A 181 3.31 -19.03 13.32
N ALA A 182 2.74 -18.99 12.12
CA ALA A 182 2.15 -20.17 11.49
C ALA A 182 3.19 -21.31 11.34
N ARG A 183 4.44 -20.99 10.98
CA ARG A 183 5.53 -21.98 10.90
C ARG A 183 6.04 -22.45 12.25
N VAL A 184 6.05 -21.57 13.24
CA VAL A 184 6.37 -21.95 14.62
C VAL A 184 5.37 -22.99 15.10
N VAL A 185 4.08 -22.71 14.98
CA VAL A 185 3.00 -23.57 15.49
C VAL A 185 2.97 -24.91 14.77
N GLU A 186 3.11 -24.94 13.45
CA GLU A 186 3.22 -26.20 12.70
C GLU A 186 4.40 -27.06 13.18
N LYS A 187 5.55 -26.42 13.47
CA LYS A 187 6.72 -27.12 14.01
C LYS A 187 6.47 -27.63 15.43
N GLU A 188 5.79 -26.85 16.27
CA GLU A 188 5.42 -27.27 17.63
C GLU A 188 4.47 -28.47 17.60
N GLU A 189 3.48 -28.45 16.71
CA GLU A 189 2.53 -29.58 16.52
C GLU A 189 3.25 -30.84 16.04
N ARG A 190 4.25 -30.71 15.16
CA ARG A 190 5.04 -31.84 14.66
C ARG A 190 6.03 -32.40 15.69
N ASP A 191 6.75 -31.53 16.39
CA ASP A 191 7.85 -31.92 17.27
C ASP A 191 7.38 -32.15 18.73
N GLY A 192 6.15 -31.75 19.08
CA GLY A 192 5.59 -31.84 20.43
C GLY A 192 6.23 -30.90 21.47
N ARG A 193 7.10 -29.97 21.02
CA ARG A 193 7.87 -29.05 21.87
C ARG A 193 7.41 -27.61 21.69
N PHE A 194 7.54 -26.79 22.74
CA PHE A 194 7.24 -25.36 22.68
C PHE A 194 8.49 -24.52 22.37
N TYR A 195 8.35 -23.56 21.47
CA TYR A 195 9.41 -22.65 21.04
C TYR A 195 9.14 -21.21 21.51
N ASN A 196 9.10 -20.99 22.82
CA ASN A 196 8.80 -19.68 23.42
C ASN A 196 9.73 -18.54 22.95
N LYS A 197 11.01 -18.81 22.70
CA LYS A 197 11.94 -17.81 22.12
C LYS A 197 11.50 -17.31 20.74
N ARG A 198 10.83 -18.16 19.96
CA ARG A 198 10.28 -17.77 18.65
C ARG A 198 9.01 -16.94 18.81
N LEU A 199 8.19 -17.20 19.83
CA LEU A 199 7.08 -16.32 20.16
C LEU A 199 7.53 -14.92 20.57
N LEU A 200 8.65 -14.78 21.28
CA LEU A 200 9.21 -13.46 21.56
C LEU A 200 9.46 -12.66 20.28
N LEU A 201 10.03 -13.29 19.25
CA LEU A 201 10.21 -12.63 17.94
C LEU A 201 8.87 -12.24 17.31
N VAL A 202 7.84 -13.09 17.38
CA VAL A 202 6.49 -12.74 16.92
C VAL A 202 5.96 -11.51 17.67
N MET A 203 6.12 -11.46 19.00
CA MET A 203 5.71 -10.32 19.81
C MET A 203 6.48 -9.05 19.42
N LEU A 204 7.79 -9.14 19.17
CA LEU A 204 8.59 -7.98 18.73
C LEU A 204 8.14 -7.47 17.35
N LEU A 205 7.80 -8.38 16.42
CA LEU A 205 7.26 -8.00 15.10
C LEU A 205 5.88 -7.34 15.23
N LEU A 206 4.99 -7.86 16.07
CA LEU A 206 3.68 -7.25 16.32
C LEU A 206 3.78 -5.89 17.01
N LEU A 207 4.70 -5.75 17.97
CA LEU A 207 5.03 -4.49 18.61
C LEU A 207 5.53 -3.48 17.57
N SER A 208 6.42 -3.95 16.67
CA SER A 208 6.94 -3.14 15.58
C SER A 208 5.84 -2.68 14.62
N ALA A 209 4.88 -3.54 14.28
CA ALA A 209 3.72 -3.16 13.49
C ALA A 209 2.88 -2.07 14.19
N GLY A 210 2.57 -2.25 15.48
CA GLY A 210 1.79 -1.28 16.27
C GLY A 210 2.45 0.09 16.40
N TYR A 211 3.78 0.12 16.58
CA TYR A 211 4.58 1.35 16.61
C TYR A 211 5.01 1.85 15.23
N THR A 212 4.56 1.19 14.15
CA THR A 212 4.59 1.73 12.79
C THR A 212 3.27 2.41 12.48
N LYS A 213 2.14 1.74 12.76
CA LYS A 213 0.80 2.32 12.62
C LYS A 213 -0.20 1.60 13.50
N GLN A 214 -1.10 2.36 14.12
CA GLN A 214 -2.06 1.85 15.11
C GLN A 214 -2.98 0.75 14.55
N LEU A 215 -3.30 0.76 13.25
CA LEU A 215 -4.14 -0.25 12.58
C LEU A 215 -3.69 -1.70 12.84
N ALA A 216 -2.42 -1.93 13.18
CA ALA A 216 -1.88 -3.25 13.49
C ALA A 216 -2.55 -3.96 14.68
N TYR A 217 -3.35 -3.24 15.50
CA TYR A 217 -4.13 -3.87 16.58
C TYR A 217 -5.00 -5.02 16.06
N ALA A 218 -5.47 -4.96 14.81
CA ALA A 218 -6.26 -6.02 14.20
C ALA A 218 -5.45 -7.31 14.03
N THR A 219 -4.20 -7.21 13.57
CA THR A 219 -3.31 -8.37 13.46
C THR A 219 -2.91 -8.91 14.83
N VAL A 220 -2.66 -8.03 15.81
CA VAL A 220 -2.42 -8.42 17.21
C VAL A 220 -3.61 -9.24 17.74
N ALA A 221 -4.84 -8.74 17.55
CA ALA A 221 -6.06 -9.44 17.95
C ALA A 221 -6.17 -10.81 17.26
N ALA A 222 -5.95 -10.88 15.94
CA ALA A 222 -5.99 -12.14 15.20
C ALA A 222 -4.99 -13.19 15.73
N VAL A 223 -3.76 -12.77 16.04
CA VAL A 223 -2.73 -13.63 16.62
C VAL A 223 -3.14 -14.14 18.00
N PHE A 224 -3.62 -13.27 18.89
CA PHE A 224 -4.01 -13.68 20.23
C PHE A 224 -5.30 -14.50 20.25
N ILE A 225 -6.28 -14.21 19.37
CA ILE A 225 -7.47 -15.06 19.17
C ILE A 225 -7.03 -16.45 18.74
N PHE A 226 -6.15 -16.56 17.74
CA PHE A 226 -5.63 -17.86 17.29
C PHE A 226 -4.90 -18.60 18.41
N LEU A 227 -4.00 -17.93 19.15
CA LEU A 227 -3.30 -18.54 20.28
C LEU A 227 -4.27 -18.98 21.37
N PHE A 228 -5.33 -18.20 21.64
CA PHE A 228 -6.32 -18.51 22.66
C PHE A 228 -7.15 -19.74 22.28
N LEU A 229 -7.61 -19.82 21.04
CA LEU A 229 -8.33 -20.98 20.50
C LEU A 229 -7.49 -22.26 20.54
N ARG A 230 -6.15 -22.15 20.45
CA ARG A 230 -5.25 -23.31 20.51
C ARG A 230 -4.84 -23.66 21.94
N ARG A 231 -4.50 -22.66 22.76
CA ARG A 231 -3.90 -22.79 24.10
C ARG A 231 -4.19 -21.52 24.94
N PRO A 232 -5.33 -21.42 25.66
CA PRO A 232 -5.74 -20.19 26.34
C PRO A 232 -4.75 -19.71 27.39
N LYS A 233 -4.20 -20.61 28.22
CA LYS A 233 -3.18 -20.25 29.23
C LYS A 233 -1.94 -19.61 28.62
N ARG A 234 -1.48 -20.13 27.46
CA ARG A 234 -0.31 -19.59 26.76
C ARG A 234 -0.62 -18.25 26.12
N ALA A 235 -1.81 -18.10 25.55
CA ALA A 235 -2.25 -16.82 25.01
C ALA A 235 -2.25 -15.73 26.09
N ILE A 236 -2.84 -16.00 27.26
CA ILE A 236 -2.86 -15.06 28.39
C ILE A 236 -1.44 -14.75 28.89
N ALA A 237 -0.60 -15.78 29.04
CA ALA A 237 0.78 -15.62 29.51
C ALA A 237 1.65 -14.75 28.59
N TRP A 238 1.34 -14.65 27.30
CA TRP A 238 2.01 -13.76 26.36
C TRP A 238 1.27 -12.43 26.16
N ALA A 239 -0.05 -12.42 26.27
CA ALA A 239 -0.87 -11.23 26.11
C ALA A 239 -0.59 -10.21 27.23
N ILE A 240 -0.47 -10.66 28.48
CA ILE A 240 -0.24 -9.76 29.62
C ILE A 240 1.11 -9.02 29.48
N PRO A 241 2.27 -9.69 29.30
CA PRO A 241 3.53 -8.98 29.11
C PRO A 241 3.55 -8.13 27.83
N PHE A 242 2.94 -8.61 26.73
CA PHE A 242 2.86 -7.86 25.49
C PHE A 242 2.08 -6.55 25.66
N ALA A 243 0.91 -6.62 26.29
CA ALA A 243 0.09 -5.45 26.60
C ALA A 243 0.80 -4.52 27.58
N ALA A 244 1.48 -5.06 28.59
CA ALA A 244 2.26 -4.27 29.53
C ALA A 244 3.40 -3.52 28.84
N VAL A 245 4.21 -4.18 28.01
CA VAL A 245 5.32 -3.53 27.27
C VAL A 245 4.79 -2.47 26.31
N THR A 246 3.74 -2.79 25.55
CA THR A 246 3.09 -1.83 24.63
C THR A 246 2.56 -0.63 25.41
N GLY A 247 1.84 -0.86 26.51
CA GLY A 247 1.32 0.23 27.35
C GLY A 247 2.42 1.07 28.00
N LEU A 248 3.51 0.45 28.46
CA LEU A 248 4.63 1.16 29.09
C LEU A 248 5.38 2.04 28.10
N ILE A 249 5.64 1.57 26.86
CA ILE A 249 6.25 2.40 25.82
C ILE A 249 5.32 3.56 25.47
N PHE A 250 4.02 3.30 25.33
CA PHE A 250 3.02 4.34 25.07
C PHE A 250 3.02 5.42 26.16
N LEU A 251 2.97 5.01 27.43
CA LEU A 251 2.98 5.91 28.58
C LEU A 251 4.31 6.69 28.68
N TRP A 252 5.43 6.02 28.41
CA TRP A 252 6.74 6.66 28.42
C TRP A 252 6.82 7.79 27.38
N ILE A 253 6.43 7.53 26.12
CA ILE A 253 6.40 8.57 25.08
C ILE A 253 5.45 9.69 25.50
N ASN A 254 4.26 9.34 26.00
CA ASN A 254 3.29 10.35 26.43
C ASN A 254 3.81 11.28 27.52
N VAL A 255 4.50 10.74 28.53
CA VAL A 255 5.11 11.54 29.59
C VAL A 255 6.29 12.35 29.06
N ALA A 256 7.08 11.77 28.15
CA ALA A 256 8.22 12.45 27.53
C ALA A 256 7.83 13.62 26.60
N THR A 257 6.55 13.67 26.18
CA THR A 257 6.01 14.70 25.28
C THR A 257 4.91 15.52 25.96
N ASP A 258 4.85 15.55 27.30
CA ASP A 258 3.84 16.32 28.06
C ASP A 258 2.37 16.07 27.63
N GLY A 259 2.05 14.86 27.18
CA GLY A 259 0.71 14.48 26.70
C GLY A 259 0.46 14.68 25.20
N TYR A 260 1.35 15.36 24.48
CA TYR A 260 1.17 15.65 23.04
C TYR A 260 1.16 14.40 22.16
N TRP A 261 1.80 13.31 22.58
CA TRP A 261 1.69 12.01 21.91
C TRP A 261 0.25 11.48 21.89
N PHE A 262 -0.44 11.47 23.04
CA PHE A 262 -1.85 11.03 23.10
C PHE A 262 -2.75 11.98 22.30
N LEU A 263 -2.57 13.29 22.48
CA LEU A 263 -3.34 14.31 21.77
C LEU A 263 -3.27 14.10 20.25
N ASN A 264 -2.06 14.00 19.72
CA ASN A 264 -1.86 14.01 18.28
C ASN A 264 -2.07 12.66 17.61
N THR A 265 -1.77 11.55 18.28
CA THR A 265 -1.91 10.22 17.67
C THR A 265 -3.24 9.55 17.97
N VAL A 266 -3.89 9.86 19.09
CA VAL A 266 -5.18 9.27 19.45
C VAL A 266 -6.29 10.29 19.25
N THR A 267 -6.28 11.40 19.99
CA THR A 267 -7.40 12.35 20.02
C THR A 267 -7.67 12.94 18.64
N ALA A 268 -6.64 13.39 17.93
CA ALA A 268 -6.79 13.94 16.58
C ALA A 268 -7.27 12.90 15.54
N ASN A 269 -7.09 11.60 15.77
CA ASN A 269 -7.53 10.56 14.82
C ASN A 269 -8.95 10.04 15.13
N ILE A 270 -9.65 10.64 16.09
CA ILE A 270 -11.08 10.39 16.34
C ILE A 270 -11.87 11.16 15.30
N ASN A 271 -11.96 10.57 14.11
CA ASN A 271 -12.59 11.18 12.96
C ASN A 271 -14.02 10.64 12.72
N PRO A 272 -14.91 11.47 12.13
CA PRO A 272 -16.26 11.05 11.78
C PRO A 272 -16.23 9.91 10.75
N PHE A 273 -17.22 9.03 10.85
CA PHE A 273 -17.41 7.94 9.91
C PHE A 273 -18.31 8.38 8.76
N VAL A 274 -17.87 8.12 7.52
CA VAL A 274 -18.55 8.45 6.27
C VAL A 274 -19.01 7.15 5.61
N PRO A 275 -20.29 6.73 5.76
CA PRO A 275 -20.78 5.44 5.28
C PRO A 275 -20.59 5.23 3.77
N GLY A 276 -20.82 6.27 2.96
CA GLY A 276 -20.67 6.20 1.50
C GLY A 276 -19.22 5.94 1.06
N GLN A 277 -18.23 6.44 1.82
CA GLN A 277 -16.82 6.15 1.57
C GLN A 277 -16.51 4.68 1.85
N ALA A 278 -16.98 4.14 2.98
CA ALA A 278 -16.82 2.72 3.29
C ALA A 278 -17.43 1.84 2.20
N GLU A 279 -18.69 2.09 1.83
CA GLU A 279 -19.38 1.33 0.79
C GLU A 279 -18.63 1.39 -0.56
N GLY A 280 -18.23 2.59 -0.99
CA GLY A 280 -17.49 2.80 -2.22
C GLY A 280 -16.18 2.02 -2.26
N LEU A 281 -15.40 2.09 -1.17
CA LEU A 281 -14.11 1.38 -1.05
C LEU A 281 -14.29 -0.14 -0.97
N PHE A 282 -15.29 -0.66 -0.25
CA PHE A 282 -15.56 -2.10 -0.25
C PHE A 282 -15.99 -2.61 -1.62
N ARG A 283 -16.84 -1.86 -2.33
CA ARG A 283 -17.29 -2.22 -3.69
C ARG A 283 -16.13 -2.22 -4.67
N GLN A 284 -15.26 -1.22 -4.59
CA GLN A 284 -14.06 -1.12 -5.41
C GLN A 284 -13.06 -2.24 -5.07
N TRP A 285 -12.75 -2.45 -3.79
CA TRP A 285 -11.88 -3.54 -3.33
C TRP A 285 -12.36 -4.90 -3.84
N PHE A 286 -13.65 -5.21 -3.69
CA PHE A 286 -14.22 -6.46 -4.15
C PHE A 286 -14.12 -6.61 -5.67
N ARG A 287 -14.48 -5.57 -6.43
CA ARG A 287 -14.34 -5.57 -7.91
C ARG A 287 -12.89 -5.88 -8.31
N LEU A 288 -11.94 -5.14 -7.75
CA LEU A 288 -10.52 -5.28 -8.05
C LEU A 288 -9.95 -6.64 -7.64
N HIS A 289 -10.37 -7.23 -6.52
CA HIS A 289 -9.77 -8.43 -5.93
C HIS A 289 -10.69 -9.66 -5.96
N THR A 290 -11.64 -9.72 -6.91
CA THR A 290 -12.75 -10.69 -6.91
C THR A 290 -12.28 -12.13 -6.70
N VAL A 291 -11.30 -12.62 -7.47
CA VAL A 291 -10.85 -14.02 -7.40
C VAL A 291 -10.18 -14.29 -6.06
N LEU A 292 -9.32 -13.36 -5.60
CA LEU A 292 -8.61 -13.50 -4.34
C LEU A 292 -9.57 -13.52 -3.17
N THR A 293 -10.52 -12.57 -3.14
CA THR A 293 -11.49 -12.43 -2.06
C THR A 293 -12.48 -13.59 -2.04
N VAL A 294 -13.08 -13.95 -3.17
CA VAL A 294 -14.03 -15.07 -3.24
C VAL A 294 -13.35 -16.38 -2.84
N THR A 295 -12.14 -16.65 -3.34
CA THR A 295 -11.41 -17.87 -2.98
C THR A 295 -11.06 -17.88 -1.49
N ALA A 296 -10.59 -16.76 -0.94
CA ALA A 296 -10.29 -16.63 0.48
C ALA A 296 -11.53 -16.85 1.37
N VAL A 297 -12.68 -16.28 1.00
CA VAL A 297 -13.96 -16.47 1.71
C VAL A 297 -14.41 -17.92 1.64
N LEU A 298 -14.43 -18.52 0.45
CA LEU A 298 -14.82 -19.93 0.29
C LEU A 298 -13.92 -20.87 1.09
N PHE A 299 -12.61 -20.60 1.10
CA PHE A 299 -11.66 -21.40 1.87
C PHE A 299 -11.79 -21.17 3.38
N ALA A 300 -12.09 -19.95 3.82
CA ALA A 300 -12.41 -19.65 5.22
C ALA A 300 -13.67 -20.38 5.70
N VAL A 301 -14.74 -20.34 4.90
CA VAL A 301 -15.99 -21.08 5.16
C VAL A 301 -15.72 -22.59 5.19
N TYR A 302 -14.96 -23.12 4.23
CA TYR A 302 -14.56 -24.52 4.24
C TYR A 302 -13.83 -24.91 5.53
N GLN A 303 -12.86 -24.10 5.98
CA GLN A 303 -12.16 -24.36 7.24
C GLN A 303 -13.03 -24.21 8.49
N LEU A 304 -14.09 -23.41 8.44
CA LEU A 304 -15.02 -23.25 9.56
C LEU A 304 -15.87 -24.52 9.78
N TYR A 305 -16.34 -25.13 8.68
CA TYR A 305 -17.27 -26.26 8.75
C TYR A 305 -16.59 -27.64 8.69
N PHE A 306 -15.45 -27.74 8.00
CA PHE A 306 -14.85 -29.05 7.67
C PHE A 306 -13.43 -29.23 8.24
N GLU A 307 -12.79 -28.18 8.75
CA GLU A 307 -11.45 -28.27 9.33
C GLU A 307 -11.31 -27.44 10.61
N ARG A 308 -10.07 -27.23 11.06
CA ARG A 308 -9.75 -26.25 12.09
C ARG A 308 -9.32 -24.95 11.40
N LEU A 309 -9.82 -23.82 11.90
CA LEU A 309 -9.39 -22.51 11.44
C LEU A 309 -7.87 -22.35 11.54
N SER A 310 -7.27 -21.95 10.41
CA SER A 310 -5.87 -21.56 10.35
C SER A 310 -5.67 -20.12 10.85
N LEU A 311 -4.44 -19.79 11.26
CA LEU A 311 -4.08 -18.42 11.62
C LEU A 311 -4.35 -17.45 10.46
N TYR A 312 -4.07 -17.85 9.22
CA TYR A 312 -4.33 -17.03 8.04
C TYR A 312 -5.82 -16.72 7.85
N THR A 313 -6.71 -17.66 8.17
CA THR A 313 -8.16 -17.47 8.07
C THR A 313 -8.67 -16.51 9.12
N ILE A 314 -8.24 -16.66 10.37
CA ILE A 314 -8.59 -15.71 11.45
C ILE A 314 -8.06 -14.32 11.10
N TRP A 315 -6.81 -14.24 10.64
CA TRP A 315 -6.19 -12.98 10.23
C TRP A 315 -6.94 -12.31 9.08
N PHE A 316 -7.33 -13.06 8.04
CA PHE A 316 -8.14 -12.53 6.94
C PHE A 316 -9.47 -11.95 7.42
N VAL A 317 -10.23 -12.70 8.22
CA VAL A 317 -11.54 -12.23 8.72
C VAL A 317 -11.39 -10.96 9.56
N ILE A 318 -10.43 -10.93 10.47
CA ILE A 318 -10.17 -9.77 11.32
C ILE A 318 -9.67 -8.57 10.50
N ALA A 319 -8.82 -8.79 9.49
CA ALA A 319 -8.34 -7.73 8.60
C ALA A 319 -9.46 -7.14 7.72
N VAL A 320 -10.39 -7.97 7.23
CA VAL A 320 -11.58 -7.49 6.49
C VAL A 320 -12.49 -6.68 7.40
N ILE A 321 -12.73 -7.12 8.64
CA ILE A 321 -13.49 -6.35 9.63
C ILE A 321 -12.79 -5.02 9.91
N ASN A 322 -11.47 -5.02 10.09
CA ASN A 322 -10.70 -3.80 10.31
C ASN A 322 -10.81 -2.82 9.14
N SER A 323 -10.95 -3.32 7.91
CA SER A 323 -11.11 -2.50 6.70
C SER A 323 -12.41 -1.67 6.72
N ILE A 324 -13.38 -1.97 7.59
CA ILE A 324 -14.55 -1.10 7.84
C ILE A 324 -14.10 0.30 8.24
N THR A 325 -13.00 0.43 8.99
CA THR A 325 -12.45 1.73 9.41
C THR A 325 -11.94 2.60 8.25
N ALA A 326 -11.85 2.06 7.03
CA ALA A 326 -11.60 2.83 5.82
C ALA A 326 -12.68 3.88 5.52
N GLY A 327 -13.85 3.79 6.16
CA GLY A 327 -14.90 4.81 6.08
C GLY A 327 -14.65 6.05 6.94
N LYS A 328 -13.61 6.10 7.78
CA LYS A 328 -13.30 7.31 8.56
C LYS A 328 -12.74 8.41 7.68
N TRP A 329 -13.01 9.67 8.03
CA TRP A 329 -12.32 10.81 7.41
C TRP A 329 -10.79 10.67 7.52
N GLY A 330 -10.09 10.97 6.43
CA GLY A 330 -8.64 10.78 6.30
C GLY A 330 -8.18 9.33 6.09
N ALA A 331 -9.09 8.35 6.11
CA ALA A 331 -8.78 6.97 5.72
C ALA A 331 -8.95 6.78 4.20
N GLY A 332 -8.40 5.68 3.68
CA GLY A 332 -8.45 5.39 2.25
C GLY A 332 -8.21 3.92 1.93
N GLU A 333 -7.93 3.64 0.67
CA GLU A 333 -7.78 2.29 0.12
C GLU A 333 -6.68 1.45 0.79
N SER A 334 -5.64 2.08 1.35
CA SER A 334 -4.54 1.41 2.05
C SER A 334 -5.00 0.55 3.24
N TYR A 335 -6.19 0.81 3.79
CA TYR A 335 -6.76 0.07 4.92
C TYR A 335 -7.10 -1.39 4.56
N PHE A 336 -7.19 -1.71 3.27
CA PHE A 336 -7.43 -3.07 2.77
C PHE A 336 -6.14 -3.87 2.57
N ALA A 337 -4.95 -3.27 2.71
CA ALA A 337 -3.68 -3.92 2.36
C ALA A 337 -3.42 -5.21 3.16
N THR A 338 -3.71 -5.21 4.47
CA THR A 338 -3.63 -6.41 5.32
C THR A 338 -4.60 -7.50 4.86
N ALA A 339 -5.82 -7.14 4.46
CA ALA A 339 -6.82 -8.08 3.95
C ALA A 339 -6.42 -8.66 2.59
N ILE A 340 -5.79 -7.86 1.72
CA ILE A 340 -5.24 -8.29 0.43
C ILE A 340 -4.06 -9.26 0.64
N ALA A 341 -3.15 -8.96 1.57
CA ALA A 341 -2.06 -9.87 1.91
C ALA A 341 -2.58 -11.23 2.39
N ALA A 342 -3.58 -11.22 3.29
CA ALA A 342 -4.22 -12.43 3.79
C ALA A 342 -4.97 -13.21 2.70
N SER A 343 -5.69 -12.53 1.80
CA SER A 343 -6.43 -13.18 0.71
C SER A 343 -5.49 -13.81 -0.33
N CYS A 344 -4.34 -13.20 -0.63
CA CYS A 344 -3.30 -13.79 -1.48
C CYS A 344 -2.77 -15.11 -0.89
N ILE A 345 -2.48 -15.14 0.42
CA ILE A 345 -2.02 -16.36 1.11
C ILE A 345 -3.10 -17.44 1.05
N LEU A 346 -4.34 -17.12 1.44
CA LEU A 346 -5.44 -18.10 1.47
C LEU A 346 -5.75 -18.65 0.07
N THR A 347 -5.75 -17.79 -0.95
CA THR A 347 -5.96 -18.20 -2.35
C THR A 347 -4.89 -19.17 -2.81
N GLY A 348 -3.60 -18.86 -2.57
CA GLY A 348 -2.50 -19.75 -2.94
C GLY A 348 -2.57 -21.10 -2.23
N ILE A 349 -2.92 -21.12 -0.93
CA ILE A 349 -3.08 -22.36 -0.16
C ILE A 349 -4.28 -23.18 -0.69
N ALA A 350 -5.42 -22.54 -0.89
CA ALA A 350 -6.64 -23.18 -1.38
C ALA A 350 -6.42 -23.84 -2.75
N PHE A 351 -5.85 -23.10 -3.69
CA PHE A 351 -5.52 -23.60 -5.03
C PHE A 351 -4.49 -24.73 -4.99
N SER A 352 -3.49 -24.66 -4.11
CA SER A 352 -2.55 -25.76 -3.95
C SER A 352 -3.23 -27.03 -3.44
N ARG A 353 -4.19 -26.90 -2.51
CA ARG A 353 -4.95 -28.04 -1.99
C ARG A 353 -5.86 -28.64 -3.06
N LEU A 354 -6.59 -27.81 -3.81
CA LEU A 354 -7.41 -28.25 -4.94
C LEU A 354 -6.59 -29.01 -5.98
N LEU A 355 -5.38 -28.55 -6.29
CA LEU A 355 -4.49 -29.24 -7.21
C LEU A 355 -3.86 -30.53 -6.65
N ASN A 356 -3.82 -30.71 -5.32
CA ASN A 356 -3.37 -31.95 -4.71
C ASN A 356 -4.51 -32.96 -4.69
N TRP A 357 -5.70 -32.52 -4.28
CA TRP A 357 -6.93 -33.31 -4.30
C TRP A 357 -7.25 -33.81 -5.72
N SER A 358 -7.12 -32.95 -6.72
CA SER A 358 -7.47 -33.33 -8.10
C SER A 358 -6.63 -34.48 -8.66
N LYS A 359 -5.49 -34.82 -8.06
CA LYS A 359 -4.64 -35.95 -8.49
C LYS A 359 -5.15 -37.32 -8.04
N THR A 360 -6.09 -37.42 -7.10
CA THR A 360 -6.41 -38.69 -6.42
C THR A 360 -7.38 -39.61 -7.18
N THR A 361 -7.97 -39.18 -8.31
CA THR A 361 -8.95 -39.98 -9.06
C THR A 361 -8.74 -39.89 -10.58
N PRO A 362 -7.76 -40.61 -11.15
CA PRO A 362 -7.54 -40.64 -12.60
C PRO A 362 -8.58 -41.49 -13.34
N LEU A 363 -8.99 -41.05 -14.54
CA LEU A 363 -9.77 -41.84 -15.50
C LEU A 363 -8.84 -42.32 -16.62
N THR A 364 -9.12 -43.49 -17.21
CA THR A 364 -8.37 -44.00 -18.37
C THR A 364 -9.27 -43.93 -19.60
N ILE A 365 -8.85 -43.22 -20.65
CA ILE A 365 -9.57 -43.11 -21.92
C ILE A 365 -8.58 -43.38 -23.06
N CYS A 366 -8.91 -44.33 -23.94
CA CYS A 366 -8.11 -44.65 -25.14
C CYS A 366 -6.60 -44.87 -24.86
N ASN A 367 -6.27 -45.65 -23.81
CA ASN A 367 -4.88 -45.89 -23.35
C ASN A 367 -4.11 -44.66 -22.85
N LEU A 368 -4.74 -43.48 -22.74
CA LEU A 368 -4.21 -42.36 -21.97
C LEU A 368 -4.81 -42.35 -20.55
N GLN A 369 -3.92 -42.34 -19.55
CA GLN A 369 -4.31 -41.98 -18.18
C GLN A 369 -4.56 -40.47 -18.12
N LEU A 370 -5.83 -40.07 -18.22
CA LEU A 370 -6.27 -38.68 -18.17
C LEU A 370 -7.01 -38.45 -16.86
N ASN A 371 -6.37 -37.75 -15.94
CA ASN A 371 -7.08 -37.20 -14.80
C ASN A 371 -7.78 -35.90 -15.23
N ILE A 372 -9.00 -36.03 -15.76
CA ILE A 372 -9.81 -34.92 -16.26
C ILE A 372 -10.00 -33.85 -15.18
N ASN A 373 -10.20 -34.26 -13.92
CA ASN A 373 -10.32 -33.34 -12.79
C ASN A 373 -9.03 -32.52 -12.58
N HIS A 374 -7.87 -33.19 -12.63
CA HIS A 374 -6.59 -32.50 -12.52
C HIS A 374 -6.36 -31.52 -13.68
N LEU A 375 -6.64 -31.96 -14.91
CA LEU A 375 -6.50 -31.12 -16.09
C LEU A 375 -7.42 -29.89 -16.01
N ALA A 376 -8.68 -30.08 -15.65
CA ALA A 376 -9.66 -29.00 -15.50
C ALA A 376 -9.20 -27.99 -14.45
N ILE A 377 -8.79 -28.45 -13.26
CA ILE A 377 -8.32 -27.56 -12.18
C ILE A 377 -6.99 -26.88 -12.53
N ALA A 378 -6.06 -27.59 -13.17
CA ALA A 378 -4.78 -27.04 -13.62
C ALA A 378 -4.94 -26.00 -14.74
N THR A 379 -6.04 -26.06 -15.50
CA THR A 379 -6.42 -25.07 -16.51
C THR A 379 -7.18 -23.90 -15.88
N LEU A 380 -8.12 -24.19 -14.97
CA LEU A 380 -8.98 -23.19 -14.34
C LEU A 380 -8.20 -22.20 -13.47
N ILE A 381 -7.25 -22.66 -12.66
CA ILE A 381 -6.49 -21.79 -11.75
C ILE A 381 -5.72 -20.67 -12.50
N PRO A 382 -4.89 -20.94 -13.52
CA PRO A 382 -4.23 -19.86 -14.25
C PRO A 382 -5.23 -18.97 -15.01
N LEU A 383 -6.38 -19.49 -15.48
CA LEU A 383 -7.44 -18.65 -16.05
C LEU A 383 -8.04 -17.69 -15.02
N LEU A 384 -8.27 -18.15 -13.79
CA LEU A 384 -8.72 -17.31 -12.69
C LEU A 384 -7.69 -16.22 -12.36
N PHE A 385 -6.39 -16.55 -12.38
CA PHE A 385 -5.34 -15.53 -12.23
C PHE A 385 -5.27 -14.54 -13.40
N LEU A 386 -5.48 -14.98 -14.64
CA LEU A 386 -5.56 -14.08 -15.80
C LEU A 386 -6.79 -13.16 -15.72
N PHE A 387 -7.94 -13.69 -15.29
CA PHE A 387 -9.11 -12.88 -15.01
C PHE A 387 -8.85 -11.87 -13.88
N GLN A 388 -8.18 -12.30 -12.80
CA GLN A 388 -7.77 -11.43 -11.71
C GLN A 388 -6.81 -10.33 -12.18
N ALA A 389 -5.85 -10.68 -13.05
CA ALA A 389 -4.95 -9.71 -13.67
C ALA A 389 -5.73 -8.67 -14.47
N ASN A 390 -6.74 -9.05 -15.24
CA ASN A 390 -7.60 -8.13 -15.99
C ASN A 390 -8.40 -7.19 -15.07
N GLN A 391 -8.91 -7.68 -13.93
CA GLN A 391 -9.65 -6.84 -12.96
C GLN A 391 -8.77 -5.79 -12.30
N MET A 392 -7.47 -6.05 -12.19
CA MET A 392 -6.48 -5.17 -11.55
C MET A 392 -5.72 -4.32 -12.56
N PHE A 393 -6.12 -4.28 -13.83
CA PHE A 393 -5.29 -3.65 -14.86
C PHE A 393 -4.96 -2.20 -14.53
N HIS A 394 -3.67 -1.90 -14.43
CA HIS A 394 -3.11 -0.58 -14.30
C HIS A 394 -1.76 -0.53 -15.01
N MET A 395 -1.51 0.56 -15.73
CA MET A 395 -0.25 0.73 -16.46
C MET A 395 -0.08 2.20 -16.92
N PRO A 396 1.12 2.77 -16.79
CA PRO A 396 1.44 4.02 -17.48
C PRO A 396 1.58 3.78 -18.98
N THR A 397 1.00 4.64 -19.80
CA THR A 397 0.95 4.53 -21.27
C THR A 397 1.73 5.63 -21.98
N HIS A 398 2.55 6.38 -21.25
CA HIS A 398 3.38 7.50 -21.74
C HIS A 398 4.41 7.15 -22.82
N THR A 399 4.73 5.87 -23.03
CA THR A 399 5.62 5.45 -24.13
C THR A 399 4.86 4.68 -25.20
N PRO A 400 5.31 4.73 -26.48
CA PRO A 400 4.67 3.98 -27.56
C PRO A 400 4.57 2.47 -27.28
N ALA A 401 5.58 1.89 -26.63
CA ALA A 401 5.59 0.47 -26.28
C ALA A 401 4.51 0.13 -25.25
N LEU A 402 4.37 0.92 -24.17
CA LEU A 402 3.36 0.68 -23.14
C LEU A 402 1.95 0.98 -23.65
N ALA A 403 1.78 2.04 -24.45
CA ALA A 403 0.52 2.33 -25.13
C ALA A 403 0.08 1.20 -26.06
N ALA A 404 1.02 0.60 -26.82
CA ALA A 404 0.73 -0.53 -27.68
C ALA A 404 0.27 -1.77 -26.88
N VAL A 405 0.85 -2.01 -25.71
CA VAL A 405 0.41 -3.10 -24.81
C VAL A 405 -1.02 -2.85 -24.32
N ALA A 406 -1.31 -1.64 -23.83
CA ALA A 406 -2.67 -1.29 -23.37
C ALA A 406 -3.71 -1.46 -24.50
N ASN A 407 -3.41 -0.93 -25.69
CA ASN A 407 -4.30 -1.02 -26.85
C ASN A 407 -4.49 -2.48 -27.31
N ALA A 408 -3.42 -3.29 -27.35
CA ALA A 408 -3.51 -4.71 -27.68
C ALA A 408 -4.38 -5.52 -26.70
N LEU A 409 -4.48 -5.07 -25.45
CA LEU A 409 -5.34 -5.65 -24.42
C LEU A 409 -6.75 -5.01 -24.37
N GLY A 410 -7.06 -4.07 -25.27
CA GLY A 410 -8.37 -3.42 -25.36
C GLY A 410 -8.60 -2.30 -24.34
N TYR A 411 -7.54 -1.77 -23.72
CA TYR A 411 -7.61 -0.64 -22.81
C TYR A 411 -7.31 0.69 -23.53
N PRO A 412 -7.89 1.81 -23.07
CA PRO A 412 -7.54 3.12 -23.61
C PRO A 412 -6.04 3.42 -23.38
N THR A 413 -5.49 4.37 -24.13
CA THR A 413 -4.09 4.81 -23.93
C THR A 413 -3.99 6.05 -23.07
N GLU A 414 -5.11 6.66 -22.69
CA GLU A 414 -5.17 7.85 -21.85
C GLU A 414 -6.53 7.95 -21.17
N VAL A 415 -6.57 8.67 -20.06
CA VAL A 415 -7.80 9.04 -19.34
C VAL A 415 -7.86 10.55 -19.20
N TRP A 416 -9.04 11.13 -19.36
CA TRP A 416 -9.24 12.57 -19.30
C TRP A 416 -9.65 12.98 -17.89
N ILE A 417 -8.82 13.78 -17.23
CA ILE A 417 -9.00 14.14 -15.82
C ILE A 417 -8.84 15.65 -15.68
N ALA A 418 -9.82 16.30 -15.04
CA ALA A 418 -9.70 17.70 -14.66
C ALA A 418 -8.73 17.81 -13.46
N PRO A 419 -7.74 18.72 -13.51
CA PRO A 419 -6.91 19.03 -12.35
C PRO A 419 -7.77 19.45 -11.15
N GLN A 420 -7.44 18.93 -9.97
CA GLN A 420 -8.11 19.31 -8.74
C GLN A 420 -7.67 20.72 -8.31
N THR A 421 -8.63 21.56 -7.94
CA THR A 421 -8.37 22.93 -7.49
C THR A 421 -9.39 23.33 -6.43
N SER A 422 -8.92 24.01 -5.39
CA SER A 422 -9.76 24.61 -4.32
C SER A 422 -9.78 26.14 -4.38
N CYS A 423 -8.92 26.74 -5.21
CA CYS A 423 -8.60 28.15 -5.14
C CYS A 423 -8.58 28.82 -6.53
N SER A 424 -9.06 28.11 -7.56
CA SER A 424 -9.37 28.64 -8.89
C SER A 424 -10.69 28.09 -9.41
N ALA A 425 -11.19 28.65 -10.51
CA ALA A 425 -12.27 28.03 -11.28
C ALA A 425 -11.86 26.61 -11.74
N PRO A 426 -12.82 25.67 -11.90
CA PRO A 426 -12.55 24.37 -12.48
C PRO A 426 -11.83 24.49 -13.83
N ARG A 427 -10.84 23.63 -14.06
CA ARG A 427 -10.10 23.56 -15.32
C ARG A 427 -10.66 22.45 -16.21
N GLU A 428 -10.49 22.61 -17.52
CA GLU A 428 -10.87 21.59 -18.48
C GLU A 428 -10.07 20.28 -18.25
N PRO A 429 -10.67 19.11 -18.50
CA PRO A 429 -9.96 17.84 -18.44
C PRO A 429 -8.76 17.78 -19.36
N GLU A 430 -7.68 17.17 -18.87
CA GLU A 430 -6.44 16.95 -19.62
C GLU A 430 -6.19 15.44 -19.83
N PRO A 431 -5.56 15.05 -20.95
CA PRO A 431 -5.23 13.65 -21.21
C PRO A 431 -4.06 13.20 -20.33
N ILE A 432 -4.29 12.18 -19.51
CA ILE A 432 -3.28 11.55 -18.68
C ILE A 432 -2.92 10.19 -19.29
N PRO A 433 -1.65 9.96 -19.66
CA PRO A 433 -1.21 8.70 -20.26
C PRO A 433 -1.00 7.62 -19.17
N TYR A 434 -2.11 7.22 -18.57
CA TYR A 434 -2.20 6.21 -17.52
C TYR A 434 -3.58 5.55 -17.57
N VAL A 435 -3.66 4.26 -17.26
CA VAL A 435 -4.93 3.54 -17.10
C VAL A 435 -4.93 2.86 -15.75
N ASP A 436 -6.09 2.86 -15.08
CA ASP A 436 -6.29 2.19 -13.81
C ASP A 436 -7.71 1.66 -13.65
N SER A 437 -7.84 0.37 -13.35
CA SER A 437 -9.11 -0.29 -13.07
C SER A 437 -9.72 0.10 -11.72
N ALA A 438 -8.94 0.69 -10.80
CA ALA A 438 -9.47 1.32 -9.59
C ALA A 438 -10.34 2.53 -9.96
N GLY A 439 -10.01 3.21 -11.05
CA GLY A 439 -10.67 4.43 -11.51
C GLY A 439 -9.71 5.60 -11.49
N VAL A 440 -10.23 6.79 -11.81
CA VAL A 440 -9.45 8.02 -11.84
C VAL A 440 -8.89 8.32 -10.44
N SER A 441 -7.58 8.17 -10.33
CA SER A 441 -6.76 8.42 -9.14
C SER A 441 -5.62 9.35 -9.56
N LEU A 442 -5.24 10.29 -8.69
CA LEU A 442 -4.04 11.10 -8.89
C LEU A 442 -2.75 10.36 -8.50
N LEU A 443 -2.89 9.19 -7.86
CA LEU A 443 -1.81 8.26 -7.55
C LEU A 443 -1.63 7.22 -8.66
N GLY A 444 -0.44 6.65 -8.76
CA GLY A 444 -0.13 5.54 -9.68
C GLY A 444 0.39 5.97 -11.05
N ARG A 445 0.17 7.22 -11.46
CA ARG A 445 0.76 7.78 -12.68
C ARG A 445 2.21 8.25 -12.43
N LEU A 446 3.06 8.18 -13.46
CA LEU A 446 4.44 8.64 -13.30
C LEU A 446 4.50 10.17 -13.19
N PRO A 447 5.26 10.74 -12.23
CA PRO A 447 5.57 12.17 -12.24
C PRO A 447 6.26 12.57 -13.55
N THR A 448 5.88 13.73 -14.08
CA THR A 448 6.43 14.27 -15.32
C THR A 448 7.54 15.29 -15.06
N ALA A 449 8.28 15.65 -16.12
CA ALA A 449 9.22 16.77 -16.05
C ALA A 449 8.52 18.10 -15.75
N ALA A 450 7.28 18.27 -16.24
CA ALA A 450 6.47 19.45 -15.94
C ALA A 450 6.10 19.52 -14.45
N ASP A 451 5.76 18.39 -13.82
CA ASP A 451 5.52 18.34 -12.37
C ASP A 451 6.76 18.74 -11.57
N THR A 452 7.94 18.29 -12.01
CA THR A 452 9.20 18.67 -11.36
C THR A 452 9.50 20.16 -11.52
N ALA A 453 9.28 20.71 -12.73
CA ALA A 453 9.45 22.14 -13.00
C ALA A 453 8.47 22.99 -12.18
N ALA A 454 7.21 22.56 -12.08
CA ALA A 454 6.17 23.20 -11.28
C ALA A 454 6.53 23.24 -9.79
N GLY A 455 7.04 22.13 -9.23
CA GLY A 455 7.49 22.13 -7.83
C GLY A 455 8.69 23.05 -7.58
N ILE A 456 9.63 23.13 -8.54
CA ILE A 456 10.74 24.11 -8.49
C ILE A 456 10.20 25.53 -8.55
N GLU A 457 9.22 25.79 -9.41
CA GLU A 457 8.58 27.10 -9.55
C GLU A 457 7.88 27.55 -8.26
N ILE A 458 7.15 26.66 -7.58
CA ILE A 458 6.54 26.93 -6.27
C ILE A 458 7.63 27.20 -5.21
N THR A 459 8.68 26.39 -5.20
CA THR A 459 9.83 26.57 -4.28
C THR A 459 10.52 27.92 -4.49
N ASN A 460 10.72 28.31 -5.75
CA ASN A 460 11.33 29.59 -6.09
C ASN A 460 10.47 30.77 -5.62
N ALA A 461 9.14 30.65 -5.70
CA ALA A 461 8.25 31.66 -5.14
C ALA A 461 8.44 31.79 -3.62
N ILE A 462 8.56 30.68 -2.87
CA ILE A 462 8.89 30.74 -1.44
C ILE A 462 10.25 31.42 -1.19
N LEU A 463 11.25 31.18 -2.06
CA LEU A 463 12.58 31.78 -1.93
C LEU A 463 12.64 33.29 -2.22
N GLU A 464 11.64 33.86 -2.92
CA GLU A 464 11.53 35.31 -3.11
C GLU A 464 11.19 36.08 -1.83
N GLY A 465 10.60 35.39 -0.84
CA GLY A 465 10.27 35.97 0.46
C GLY A 465 11.43 35.92 1.46
N GLU A 466 11.29 36.62 2.58
CA GLU A 466 12.30 36.66 3.65
C GLU A 466 11.87 36.00 4.96
N THR A 467 10.57 35.83 5.22
CA THR A 467 10.01 35.26 6.45
C THR A 467 9.61 33.78 6.27
N ALA A 468 8.74 33.25 7.14
CA ALA A 468 8.29 31.86 7.06
C ALA A 468 7.22 31.71 5.96
N ALA A 469 7.20 30.55 5.31
CA ALA A 469 6.17 30.18 4.34
C ALA A 469 5.14 29.24 4.97
N PHE A 470 3.86 29.48 4.70
CA PHE A 470 2.74 28.69 5.20
C PHE A 470 2.22 27.78 4.07
N SER A 471 2.50 26.49 4.11
CA SER A 471 2.33 25.58 2.97
C SER A 471 1.55 24.33 3.34
N GLU A 472 0.62 23.90 2.48
CA GLU A 472 -0.11 22.64 2.70
C GLU A 472 0.73 21.38 2.52
N ASP A 473 1.76 21.46 1.69
CA ASP A 473 2.73 20.39 1.52
C ASP A 473 4.11 20.88 2.02
N ALA A 474 4.66 20.14 2.97
CA ALA A 474 5.94 20.41 3.59
C ALA A 474 7.12 20.43 2.59
N GLY A 475 7.01 19.74 1.46
CA GLY A 475 8.13 19.57 0.52
C GLY A 475 8.68 20.84 -0.08
N PHE A 476 7.84 21.86 -0.30
CA PHE A 476 8.31 23.13 -0.83
C PHE A 476 9.17 23.89 0.19
N ASN A 477 8.71 23.94 1.46
CA ASN A 477 9.46 24.54 2.56
C ASN A 477 10.78 23.79 2.79
N PHE A 478 10.74 22.45 2.81
CA PHE A 478 11.94 21.61 2.88
C PHE A 478 12.96 21.95 1.82
N ARG A 479 12.51 22.02 0.56
CA ARG A 479 13.39 22.29 -0.58
C ARG A 479 13.95 23.72 -0.52
N ALA A 480 13.17 24.67 -0.02
CA ALA A 480 13.58 26.06 0.19
C ALA A 480 14.47 26.25 1.43
N GLY A 481 14.64 25.23 2.28
CA GLY A 481 15.35 25.36 3.56
C GLY A 481 14.61 26.27 4.55
N ARG A 482 13.27 26.34 4.43
CA ARG A 482 12.39 27.10 5.33
C ARG A 482 11.83 26.17 6.41
N GLU A 483 11.49 26.76 7.55
CA GLU A 483 10.83 26.04 8.64
C GLU A 483 9.50 25.44 8.16
N ILE A 484 9.23 24.20 8.58
CA ILE A 484 7.96 23.53 8.32
C ILE A 484 6.95 24.06 9.31
N VAL A 485 6.14 25.00 8.85
CA VAL A 485 5.03 25.53 9.64
C VAL A 485 3.83 24.65 9.37
N THR A 486 3.26 24.10 10.44
CA THR A 486 2.03 23.30 10.51
C THR A 486 2.00 21.94 9.79
N ASN A 487 0.96 21.18 10.14
CA ASN A 487 0.47 20.02 9.41
C ASN A 487 -1.05 20.22 9.23
N PRO A 488 -1.51 20.69 8.05
CA PRO A 488 -2.87 21.21 7.86
C PRO A 488 -3.95 20.20 8.22
N THR A 489 -3.83 18.96 7.74
CA THR A 489 -4.84 17.91 7.99
C THR A 489 -4.88 17.52 9.46
N GLN A 490 -3.73 17.49 10.13
CA GLN A 490 -3.69 17.24 11.56
C GLN A 490 -4.35 18.37 12.35
N LEU A 491 -4.05 19.61 12.00
CA LEU A 491 -4.64 20.80 12.60
C LEU A 491 -6.16 20.84 12.42
N LEU A 492 -6.64 20.54 11.21
CA LEU A 492 -8.07 20.44 10.92
C LEU A 492 -8.76 19.35 11.76
N ASN A 493 -8.10 18.19 11.95
CA ASN A 493 -8.65 17.14 12.79
C ASN A 493 -8.71 17.54 14.27
N LEU A 494 -7.70 18.25 14.79
CA LEU A 494 -7.72 18.79 16.15
C LEU A 494 -8.82 19.84 16.32
N TYR A 495 -8.99 20.73 15.33
CA TYR A 495 -10.05 21.72 15.32
C TYR A 495 -11.44 21.08 15.35
N ASN A 496 -11.68 20.07 14.51
CA ASN A 496 -12.95 19.33 14.48
C ASN A 496 -13.26 18.62 15.81
N ASN A 497 -12.24 18.34 16.62
CA ASN A 497 -12.37 17.74 17.94
C ASN A 497 -12.39 18.77 19.09
N ASN A 498 -12.29 20.07 18.81
CA ASN A 498 -12.14 21.15 19.80
C ASN A 498 -10.90 20.93 20.68
N GLN A 499 -9.75 20.64 20.06
CA GLN A 499 -8.49 20.27 20.73
C GLN A 499 -7.29 21.11 20.26
N VAL A 500 -7.53 22.31 19.73
CA VAL A 500 -6.48 23.26 19.34
C VAL A 500 -6.98 24.68 19.54
N ASP A 501 -6.11 25.55 20.05
CA ASP A 501 -6.30 27.00 20.08
C ASP A 501 -5.61 27.62 18.86
N LEU A 502 -6.40 28.28 18.01
CA LEU A 502 -5.92 28.90 16.76
C LEU A 502 -5.55 30.38 16.94
N THR A 503 -5.64 30.93 18.16
CA THR A 503 -5.51 32.37 18.42
C THR A 503 -4.17 32.94 17.94
N GLU A 504 -3.06 32.28 18.28
CA GLU A 504 -1.71 32.73 17.86
C GLU A 504 -1.54 32.65 16.34
N MET A 505 -1.92 31.53 15.73
CA MET A 505 -1.84 31.33 14.28
C MET A 505 -2.65 32.38 13.51
N ILE A 506 -3.88 32.65 13.93
CA ILE A 506 -4.75 33.66 13.31
C ILE A 506 -4.15 35.07 13.52
N ALA A 507 -3.58 35.37 14.69
CA ALA A 507 -2.92 36.64 14.93
C ALA A 507 -1.70 36.82 14.00
N MET A 508 -0.89 35.79 13.81
CA MET A 508 0.25 35.81 12.87
C MET A 508 -0.21 36.00 11.42
N LEU A 509 -1.26 35.31 10.99
CA LEU A 509 -1.84 35.49 9.65
C LEU A 509 -2.39 36.91 9.44
N ASN A 510 -3.10 37.45 10.43
CA ASN A 510 -3.62 38.82 10.41
C ASN A 510 -2.52 39.88 10.42
N ALA A 511 -1.39 39.60 11.05
CA ALA A 511 -0.21 40.46 11.02
C ALA A 511 0.65 40.26 9.76
N GLN A 512 0.19 39.44 8.80
CA GLN A 512 0.93 39.10 7.58
C GLN A 512 2.35 38.56 7.87
N ALA A 513 2.51 37.77 8.94
CA ALA A 513 3.81 37.27 9.38
C ALA A 513 4.47 36.27 8.41
N PHE A 514 3.68 35.69 7.49
CA PHE A 514 4.15 34.76 6.47
C PHE A 514 4.27 35.50 5.13
N ASP A 515 5.38 35.36 4.42
CA ASP A 515 5.58 36.05 3.14
C ASP A 515 4.91 35.34 1.95
N THR A 516 4.60 34.06 2.13
CA THR A 516 4.11 33.16 1.10
C THR A 516 3.13 32.20 1.73
N ILE A 517 1.95 32.05 1.10
CA ILE A 517 1.02 30.98 1.41
C ILE A 517 0.86 30.08 0.19
N VAL A 518 0.99 28.78 0.38
CA VAL A 518 0.81 27.78 -0.68
C VAL A 518 -0.34 26.85 -0.32
N LEU A 519 -1.46 27.00 -1.02
CA LEU A 519 -2.66 26.17 -0.85
C LEU A 519 -2.85 25.25 -2.05
N ARG A 520 -3.39 24.06 -1.80
CA ARG A 520 -3.75 23.07 -2.82
C ARG A 520 -5.22 22.69 -2.73
N ALA A 521 -5.64 22.22 -1.56
CA ALA A 521 -6.96 21.65 -1.30
C ALA A 521 -7.71 22.33 -0.13
N GLN A 522 -7.12 23.32 0.53
CA GLN A 522 -7.70 24.07 1.65
C GLN A 522 -7.99 23.17 2.87
N PHE A 523 -7.01 22.36 3.27
CA PHE A 523 -7.13 21.42 4.40
C PHE A 523 -6.91 22.07 5.78
N TYR A 524 -7.08 23.38 5.89
CA TYR A 524 -6.98 24.10 7.16
C TYR A 524 -8.35 24.29 7.83
N PRO A 525 -8.38 24.54 9.16
CA PRO A 525 -9.59 24.99 9.83
C PRO A 525 -10.22 26.21 9.14
N PRO A 526 -11.56 26.31 9.06
CA PRO A 526 -12.22 27.44 8.41
C PRO A 526 -11.77 28.82 8.91
N PRO A 527 -11.57 29.07 10.23
CA PRO A 527 -11.07 30.37 10.70
C PRO A 527 -9.67 30.73 10.18
N VAL A 528 -8.82 29.73 9.92
CA VAL A 528 -7.49 29.92 9.32
C VAL A 528 -7.63 30.29 7.85
N LEU A 529 -8.49 29.59 7.10
CA LEU A 529 -8.77 29.90 5.70
C LEU A 529 -9.38 31.30 5.53
N ASP A 530 -10.26 31.72 6.46
CA ASP A 530 -10.86 33.04 6.46
C ASP A 530 -9.79 34.14 6.67
N ALA A 531 -8.88 33.95 7.62
CA ALA A 531 -7.76 34.87 7.84
C ALA A 531 -6.85 34.95 6.59
N ILE A 532 -6.55 33.81 5.97
CA ILE A 532 -5.78 33.77 4.72
C ILE A 532 -6.49 34.57 3.62
N GLY A 533 -7.80 34.34 3.40
CA GLY A 533 -8.56 35.00 2.35
C GLY A 533 -8.70 36.52 2.53
N GLN A 534 -8.71 37.00 3.77
CA GLN A 534 -8.77 38.42 4.10
C GLN A 534 -7.43 39.14 3.90
N GLN A 535 -6.32 38.49 4.22
CA GLN A 535 -5.01 39.15 4.35
C GLN A 535 -4.06 38.88 3.18
N TYR A 536 -4.32 37.83 2.41
CA TYR A 536 -3.49 37.39 1.30
C TYR A 536 -4.28 37.37 0.00
N GLU A 537 -3.59 37.54 -1.12
CA GLU A 537 -4.15 37.41 -2.46
C GLU A 537 -3.35 36.44 -3.31
N THR A 538 -4.04 35.68 -4.15
CA THR A 538 -3.41 34.74 -5.08
C THR A 538 -2.69 35.51 -6.17
N THR A 539 -1.37 35.42 -6.20
CA THR A 539 -0.53 36.03 -7.23
C THR A 539 -0.21 35.08 -8.37
N LYS A 540 -0.27 33.76 -8.11
CA LYS A 540 0.09 32.75 -9.10
C LYS A 540 -0.64 31.42 -8.89
N LEU A 541 -0.95 30.76 -10.01
CA LEU A 541 -1.51 29.41 -10.05
C LEU A 541 -0.52 28.47 -10.73
N VAL A 542 -0.08 27.43 -10.04
CA VAL A 542 0.88 26.45 -10.58
C VAL A 542 0.28 25.05 -10.53
N GLN A 543 0.26 24.34 -11.65
CA GLN A 543 -0.27 22.98 -11.71
C GLN A 543 0.88 21.97 -11.51
N MET A 544 0.75 21.14 -10.48
CA MET A 544 1.71 20.07 -10.18
C MET A 544 0.95 18.82 -9.76
N ASN A 545 1.32 17.70 -10.36
CA ASN A 545 0.75 16.38 -10.11
C ASN A 545 -0.80 16.35 -10.13
N GLY A 546 -1.41 17.08 -11.07
CA GLY A 546 -2.88 17.06 -11.25
C GLY A 546 -3.63 17.86 -10.19
N PHE A 547 -2.91 18.66 -9.41
CA PHE A 547 -3.46 19.67 -8.53
C PHE A 547 -3.04 21.06 -9.00
N VAL A 548 -3.90 22.05 -8.76
CA VAL A 548 -3.57 23.47 -8.93
C VAL A 548 -3.26 24.05 -7.57
N TYR A 549 -2.02 24.50 -7.41
CA TYR A 549 -1.55 25.22 -6.23
C TYR A 549 -1.77 26.72 -6.40
N CYS A 550 -2.27 27.35 -5.37
CA CYS A 550 -2.35 28.80 -5.25
C CYS A 550 -1.21 29.30 -4.40
N ILE A 551 -0.39 30.15 -5.01
CA ILE A 551 0.67 30.89 -4.34
C ILE A 551 0.08 32.26 -4.03
N MET A 552 0.05 32.60 -2.76
CA MET A 552 -0.55 33.82 -2.25
C MET A 552 0.50 34.68 -1.53
N ARG A 553 0.32 36.00 -1.62
CA ARG A 553 1.17 37.01 -0.98
C ARG A 553 0.34 37.92 -0.08
N PRO A 554 0.94 38.55 0.94
CA PRO A 554 0.31 39.65 1.67
C PRO A 554 -0.26 40.70 0.72
N ARG A 555 -1.48 41.17 1.00
CA ARG A 555 -2.15 42.28 0.30
C ARG A 555 -1.53 43.63 0.63
#